data_AF-A0A4Q5ZJS5-F1
#
_entry.id   AF-A0A4Q5ZJS5-F1
#
_cell.length_a   1.000
_cell.length_b   1.000
_cell.length_c   1.000
_cell.angle_alpha   90.00
_cell.angle_beta   90.00
_cell.angle_gamma   90.00
#
_symmetry.space_group_name_H-M   'P 1'
#
loop_
_entity.id
_entity.type
_entity.pdbx_description
1 polymer ?
#
loop_
_entity_poly.entity_id
_entity_poly.type
_entity_poly.pdbx_seq_one_letter_code
_entity_poly.pdbx_strand_id
1 'polypeptide(L)'
;MNKLNPQRFPLLRAAARNPRRFDIAIENIAEGTAAGSIRNVRLNDAKSVLSNAVNEAWKKQVSDPFFCAGKWDSQSEDVQDLNARVSVYGLHDVISASKKIGKSKATGAAMDAMKGFIVEVLPLALAVADLKGKVVKGRAPSSAPAKPVNPNKIIKTCPVCFRPIAVKKLMVHHGYERPGYGWQTPSCPGAKFEPLEVSSAGLEWLISTLREELQRVEELLRNRFTIESVKIRNEGCVTKDSPEWSKHFEAFVARQELEVKR
;
A
#
# COMPACT_ATOMS: atom_id res chain seq x y z
N MET A 1 -17.44 14.79 -23.08
CA MET A 1 -17.22 14.02 -21.83
C MET A 1 -17.69 14.86 -20.65
N ASN A 2 -18.63 14.33 -19.89
CA ASN A 2 -19.32 15.06 -18.84
C ASN A 2 -18.36 15.26 -17.64
N LYS A 3 -17.90 16.50 -17.39
CA LYS A 3 -16.87 16.81 -16.37
C LYS A 3 -17.27 16.23 -15.01
N LEU A 4 -16.34 15.49 -14.38
CA LEU A 4 -16.48 15.08 -12.98
C LEU A 4 -16.42 16.33 -12.11
N ASN A 5 -17.41 16.52 -11.25
CA ASN A 5 -17.41 17.57 -10.23
C ASN A 5 -18.09 17.03 -8.96
N PRO A 6 -17.75 17.55 -7.76
CA PRO A 6 -18.28 17.02 -6.51
C PRO A 6 -19.81 17.06 -6.39
N GLN A 7 -20.46 18.04 -7.02
CA GLN A 7 -21.89 18.32 -6.95
C GLN A 7 -22.73 17.27 -7.71
N ARG A 8 -22.10 16.51 -8.61
CA ARG A 8 -22.72 15.36 -9.29
C ARG A 8 -22.79 14.11 -8.43
N PHE A 9 -22.18 14.12 -7.24
CA PHE A 9 -22.16 13.00 -6.32
C PHE A 9 -22.75 13.38 -4.94
N PRO A 10 -24.01 13.85 -4.88
CA PRO A 10 -24.61 14.32 -3.63
C PRO A 10 -24.72 13.21 -2.57
N LEU A 11 -25.03 11.96 -2.94
CA LEU A 11 -25.09 10.84 -1.98
C LEU A 11 -23.72 10.55 -1.39
N LEU A 12 -22.67 10.50 -2.23
CA LEU A 12 -21.30 10.27 -1.75
C LEU A 12 -20.79 11.43 -0.90
N ARG A 13 -21.04 12.67 -1.32
CA ARG A 13 -20.59 13.87 -0.63
C ARG A 13 -21.25 13.98 0.76
N ALA A 14 -22.54 13.66 0.86
CA ALA A 14 -23.25 13.63 2.14
C ALA A 14 -22.78 12.49 3.06
N ALA A 15 -22.32 11.38 2.49
CA ALA A 15 -21.77 10.25 3.26
C ALA A 15 -20.30 10.42 3.64
N ALA A 16 -19.57 11.32 2.98
CA ALA A 16 -18.16 11.54 3.23
C ALA A 16 -17.91 12.09 4.64
N ARG A 17 -17.00 11.45 5.39
CA ARG A 17 -16.56 11.93 6.72
C ARG A 17 -15.97 13.34 6.70
N ASN A 18 -15.36 13.72 5.58
CA ASN A 18 -14.81 15.05 5.38
C ASN A 18 -15.13 15.52 3.94
N PRO A 19 -16.14 16.38 3.76
CA PRO A 19 -16.56 16.85 2.44
C PRO A 19 -15.45 17.55 1.66
N ARG A 20 -14.57 18.30 2.34
CA ARG A 20 -13.44 18.97 1.67
C ARG A 20 -12.44 17.96 1.08
N ARG A 21 -12.11 16.89 1.82
CA ARG A 21 -11.25 15.82 1.29
C ARG A 21 -11.91 15.06 0.16
N PHE A 22 -13.22 14.87 0.22
CA PHE A 22 -13.99 14.28 -0.86
C PHE A 22 -13.95 15.15 -2.12
N ASP A 23 -14.22 16.45 -1.98
CA ASP A 23 -14.20 17.41 -3.09
C ASP A 23 -12.82 17.42 -3.77
N ILE A 24 -11.73 17.50 -2.99
CA ILE A 24 -10.35 17.39 -3.49
C ILE A 24 -10.09 16.04 -4.18
N ALA A 25 -10.64 14.94 -3.67
CA ALA A 25 -10.45 13.63 -4.29
C ALA A 25 -11.13 13.55 -5.66
N ILE A 26 -12.34 14.09 -5.80
CA ILE A 26 -13.06 14.19 -7.09
C ILE A 26 -12.27 15.06 -8.07
N GLU A 27 -11.78 16.22 -7.63
CA GLU A 27 -10.96 17.13 -8.44
C GLU A 27 -9.70 16.44 -8.95
N ASN A 28 -8.98 15.71 -8.10
CA ASN A 28 -7.80 14.95 -8.51
C ASN A 28 -8.10 13.89 -9.58
N ILE A 29 -9.23 13.20 -9.49
CA ILE A 29 -9.66 12.26 -10.54
C ILE A 29 -10.03 13.01 -11.82
N ALA A 30 -10.76 14.13 -11.71
CA ALA A 30 -11.14 14.95 -12.85
C ALA A 30 -9.91 15.50 -13.61
N GLU A 31 -8.93 16.04 -12.88
CA GLU A 31 -7.65 16.51 -13.41
C GLU A 31 -6.88 15.36 -14.07
N GLY A 32 -6.81 14.20 -13.41
CA GLY A 32 -6.12 13.02 -13.95
C GLY A 32 -6.75 12.52 -15.25
N THR A 33 -8.08 12.48 -15.31
CA THR A 33 -8.82 12.09 -16.51
C THR A 33 -8.62 13.11 -17.64
N ALA A 34 -8.64 14.41 -17.34
CA ALA A 34 -8.41 15.46 -18.32
C ALA A 34 -6.96 15.46 -18.86
N ALA A 35 -5.98 15.22 -18.00
CA ALA A 35 -4.56 15.12 -18.36
C ALA A 35 -4.19 13.78 -19.03
N GLY A 36 -5.10 12.81 -19.06
CA GLY A 36 -4.84 11.45 -19.54
C GLY A 36 -3.81 10.68 -18.71
N SER A 37 -3.44 11.16 -17.52
CA SER A 37 -2.51 10.49 -16.62
C SER A 37 -2.67 10.99 -15.19
N ILE A 38 -2.34 10.14 -14.21
CA ILE A 38 -2.36 10.50 -12.79
C ILE A 38 -1.19 9.88 -12.05
N ARG A 39 -0.64 10.58 -11.06
CA ARG A 39 0.42 10.02 -10.21
C ARG A 39 -0.13 8.98 -9.25
N ASN A 40 0.63 7.92 -9.03
CA ASN A 40 0.23 6.79 -8.17
C ASN A 40 -0.17 7.23 -6.76
N VAL A 41 0.57 8.17 -6.16
CA VAL A 41 0.27 8.69 -4.81
C VAL A 41 -1.09 9.38 -4.78
N ARG A 42 -1.33 10.32 -5.70
CA ARG A 42 -2.60 11.05 -5.79
C ARG A 42 -3.78 10.11 -6.06
N LEU A 43 -3.61 9.13 -6.95
CA LEU A 43 -4.65 8.14 -7.25
C LEU A 43 -5.00 7.30 -6.02
N ASN A 44 -4.00 6.85 -5.26
CA ASN A 44 -4.23 6.03 -4.07
C ASN A 44 -4.92 6.82 -2.95
N ASP A 45 -4.48 8.07 -2.71
CA ASP A 45 -5.11 8.95 -1.72
C ASP A 45 -6.58 9.22 -2.09
N ALA A 46 -6.85 9.58 -3.35
CA ALA A 46 -8.20 9.79 -3.84
C ALA A 46 -9.05 8.51 -3.72
N LYS A 47 -8.53 7.34 -4.15
CA LYS A 47 -9.24 6.06 -4.05
C LYS A 47 -9.63 5.71 -2.62
N SER A 48 -8.75 5.96 -1.65
CA SER A 48 -9.05 5.69 -0.24
C SER A 48 -10.24 6.53 0.25
N VAL A 49 -10.21 7.84 -0.01
CA VAL A 49 -11.29 8.75 0.37
C VAL A 49 -12.60 8.38 -0.32
N LEU A 50 -12.57 8.16 -1.63
CA LEU A 50 -13.76 7.86 -2.43
C LEU A 50 -14.35 6.48 -2.09
N SER A 51 -13.51 5.46 -1.84
CA SER A 51 -14.00 4.13 -1.46
C SER A 51 -14.70 4.14 -0.11
N ASN A 52 -14.18 4.90 0.85
CA ASN A 52 -14.84 5.09 2.15
C ASN A 52 -16.19 5.81 1.98
N ALA A 53 -16.25 6.85 1.15
CA ALA A 53 -17.52 7.54 0.87
C ALA A 53 -18.54 6.60 0.19
N VAL A 54 -18.10 5.76 -0.74
CA VAL A 54 -18.94 4.73 -1.38
C VAL A 54 -19.50 3.74 -0.37
N ASN A 55 -18.66 3.21 0.52
CA ASN A 55 -19.09 2.27 1.57
C ASN A 55 -20.15 2.89 2.48
N GLU A 56 -19.89 4.09 3.00
CA GLU A 56 -20.80 4.79 3.90
C GLU A 56 -22.12 5.20 3.21
N ALA A 57 -22.05 5.61 1.94
CA ALA A 57 -23.24 5.94 1.15
C ALA A 57 -24.07 4.68 0.88
N TRP A 58 -23.45 3.55 0.52
CA TRP A 58 -24.17 2.29 0.31
C TRP A 58 -24.89 1.84 1.58
N LYS A 59 -24.22 1.90 2.74
CA LYS A 59 -24.86 1.58 4.03
C LYS A 59 -26.10 2.43 4.27
N LYS A 60 -25.96 3.76 4.16
CA LYS A 60 -27.03 4.72 4.45
C LYS A 60 -28.21 4.65 3.48
N GLN A 61 -27.94 4.37 2.20
CA GLN A 61 -28.95 4.41 1.15
C GLN A 61 -29.56 3.05 0.83
N VAL A 62 -28.84 1.96 1.09
CA VAL A 62 -29.23 0.60 0.68
C VAL A 62 -29.23 -0.36 1.87
N SER A 63 -28.10 -0.60 2.53
CA SER A 63 -28.03 -1.67 3.55
C SER A 63 -28.92 -1.40 4.76
N ASP A 64 -28.76 -0.25 5.43
CA ASP A 64 -29.47 0.05 6.67
C ASP A 64 -30.99 0.25 6.46
N PRO A 65 -31.44 0.92 5.38
CA PRO A 65 -32.87 1.11 5.18
C PRO A 65 -33.64 -0.17 4.83
N PHE A 66 -33.00 -1.15 4.17
CA PHE A 66 -33.72 -2.29 3.57
C PHE A 66 -33.29 -3.68 4.08
N PHE A 67 -32.07 -3.84 4.62
CA PHE A 67 -31.52 -5.17 4.91
C PHE A 67 -31.05 -5.36 6.36
N CYS A 68 -30.87 -4.28 7.13
CA CYS A 68 -30.46 -4.36 8.53
C CYS A 68 -31.65 -4.24 9.50
N ALA A 69 -31.41 -4.54 10.78
CA ALA A 69 -32.39 -4.40 11.87
C ALA A 69 -33.72 -5.13 11.62
N GLY A 70 -33.65 -6.38 11.15
CA GLY A 70 -34.84 -7.23 10.91
C GLY A 70 -35.60 -6.94 9.61
N LYS A 71 -35.11 -6.01 8.78
CA LYS A 71 -35.75 -5.67 7.50
C LYS A 71 -35.43 -6.63 6.36
N TRP A 72 -34.50 -7.57 6.58
CA TRP A 72 -34.16 -8.61 5.62
C TRP A 72 -35.40 -9.43 5.21
N ASP A 73 -36.14 -9.92 6.19
CA ASP A 73 -37.28 -10.82 5.98
C ASP A 73 -38.48 -10.14 5.31
N SER A 74 -38.50 -8.80 5.24
CA SER A 74 -39.53 -8.05 4.53
C SER A 74 -39.23 -7.83 3.04
N GLN A 75 -38.03 -8.22 2.58
CA GLN A 75 -37.66 -8.17 1.17
C GLN A 75 -38.14 -9.43 0.43
N SER A 76 -38.44 -9.29 -0.87
CA SER A 76 -38.73 -10.44 -1.71
C SER A 76 -37.48 -11.33 -1.89
N GLU A 77 -37.70 -12.61 -2.17
CA GLU A 77 -36.62 -13.58 -2.40
C GLU A 77 -35.67 -13.13 -3.52
N ASP A 78 -36.20 -12.56 -4.61
CA ASP A 78 -35.40 -12.00 -5.71
C ASP A 78 -34.47 -10.86 -5.25
N VAL A 79 -34.93 -10.01 -4.34
CA VAL A 79 -34.14 -8.89 -3.79
C VAL A 79 -33.09 -9.40 -2.81
N GLN A 80 -33.43 -10.41 -2.00
CA GLN A 80 -32.50 -11.07 -1.10
C GLN A 80 -31.36 -11.77 -1.86
N ASP A 81 -31.67 -12.55 -2.89
CA ASP A 81 -30.68 -13.21 -3.76
C ASP A 81 -29.78 -12.18 -4.48
N LEU A 82 -30.37 -11.09 -4.98
CA LEU A 82 -29.59 -10.00 -5.57
C LEU A 82 -28.62 -9.39 -4.55
N ASN A 83 -29.09 -9.07 -3.34
CA ASN A 83 -28.24 -8.48 -2.30
C ASN A 83 -27.11 -9.43 -1.88
N ALA A 84 -27.37 -10.74 -1.75
CA ALA A 84 -26.34 -11.73 -1.46
C ALA A 84 -25.23 -11.78 -2.54
N ARG A 85 -25.57 -11.44 -3.79
CA ARG A 85 -24.63 -11.38 -4.91
C ARG A 85 -23.96 -10.02 -5.08
N VAL A 86 -24.49 -8.95 -4.48
CA VAL A 86 -24.01 -7.57 -4.65
C VAL A 86 -23.42 -7.07 -3.34
N SER A 87 -22.10 -7.02 -3.28
CA SER A 87 -21.37 -6.44 -2.15
C SER A 87 -20.66 -5.17 -2.60
N VAL A 88 -20.97 -4.03 -1.99
CA VAL A 88 -20.34 -2.74 -2.28
C VAL A 88 -19.63 -2.24 -1.03
N TYR A 89 -18.32 -2.44 -0.98
CA TYR A 89 -17.45 -1.98 0.12
C TYR A 89 -16.53 -0.83 -0.30
N GLY A 90 -16.43 -0.57 -1.60
CA GLY A 90 -15.67 0.56 -2.10
C GLY A 90 -15.83 0.75 -3.60
N LEU A 91 -15.07 1.70 -4.14
CA LEU A 91 -15.23 2.15 -5.52
C LEU A 91 -14.99 1.05 -6.57
N HIS A 92 -14.17 0.05 -6.23
CA HIS A 92 -13.82 -1.06 -7.12
C HIS A 92 -14.98 -2.06 -7.34
N ASP A 93 -15.95 -2.11 -6.44
CA ASP A 93 -17.08 -3.04 -6.52
C ASP A 93 -18.20 -2.53 -7.45
N VAL A 94 -18.29 -1.20 -7.61
CA VAL A 94 -19.42 -0.50 -8.26
C VAL A 94 -19.66 -0.98 -9.70
N ILE A 95 -18.60 -1.24 -10.47
CA ILE A 95 -18.73 -1.70 -11.86
C ILE A 95 -19.36 -3.11 -11.91
N SER A 96 -18.96 -4.00 -11.00
CA SER A 96 -19.51 -5.35 -10.90
C SER A 96 -20.94 -5.32 -10.40
N ALA A 97 -21.21 -4.52 -9.35
CA ALA A 97 -22.55 -4.30 -8.81
C ALA A 97 -23.51 -3.76 -9.88
N SER A 98 -23.09 -2.77 -10.66
CA SER A 98 -23.89 -2.21 -11.77
C SER A 98 -24.31 -3.28 -12.78
N LYS A 99 -23.41 -4.18 -13.17
CA LYS A 99 -23.73 -5.29 -14.09
C LYS A 99 -24.73 -6.28 -13.50
N LYS A 100 -24.61 -6.61 -12.22
CA LYS A 100 -25.51 -7.55 -11.54
C LYS A 100 -26.91 -6.94 -11.35
N ILE A 101 -26.97 -5.70 -10.86
CA ILE A 101 -28.20 -4.93 -10.70
C ILE A 101 -28.90 -4.76 -12.07
N GLY A 102 -28.16 -4.40 -13.12
CA GLY A 102 -28.73 -4.23 -14.47
C GLY A 102 -29.29 -5.52 -15.10
N LYS A 103 -28.83 -6.70 -14.67
CA LYS A 103 -29.34 -8.00 -15.13
C LYS A 103 -30.47 -8.56 -14.27
N SER A 104 -30.69 -8.00 -13.07
CA SER A 104 -31.70 -8.51 -12.15
C SER A 104 -33.11 -8.13 -12.59
N LYS A 105 -34.05 -9.02 -12.34
CA LYS A 105 -35.49 -8.79 -12.50
C LYS A 105 -36.18 -8.35 -11.20
N ALA A 106 -35.42 -8.24 -10.11
CA ALA A 106 -35.92 -7.78 -8.83
C ALA A 106 -36.59 -6.39 -8.96
N THR A 107 -37.63 -6.16 -8.17
CA THR A 107 -38.41 -4.91 -8.15
C THR A 107 -38.65 -4.46 -6.71
N GLY A 108 -39.09 -3.21 -6.54
CA GLY A 108 -39.39 -2.62 -5.23
C GLY A 108 -38.36 -1.60 -4.75
N ALA A 109 -38.65 -0.97 -3.61
CA ALA A 109 -37.91 0.20 -3.12
C ALA A 109 -36.41 -0.06 -2.89
N ALA A 110 -36.03 -1.26 -2.43
CA ALA A 110 -34.63 -1.64 -2.27
C ALA A 110 -33.88 -1.67 -3.61
N MET A 111 -34.52 -2.20 -4.66
CA MET A 111 -33.95 -2.21 -6.00
C MET A 111 -33.82 -0.79 -6.58
N ASP A 112 -34.81 0.07 -6.34
CA ASP A 112 -34.78 1.46 -6.80
C ASP A 112 -33.65 2.25 -6.10
N ALA A 113 -33.44 2.02 -4.80
CA ALA A 113 -32.32 2.58 -4.06
C ALA A 113 -30.96 2.10 -4.61
N MET A 114 -30.81 0.80 -4.88
CA MET A 114 -29.61 0.24 -5.52
C MET A 114 -29.35 0.88 -6.89
N LYS A 115 -30.38 1.01 -7.73
CA LYS A 115 -30.27 1.64 -9.06
C LYS A 115 -29.89 3.12 -8.94
N GLY A 116 -30.54 3.88 -8.06
CA GLY A 116 -30.25 5.29 -7.82
C GLY A 116 -28.80 5.51 -7.39
N PHE A 117 -28.31 4.68 -6.46
CA PHE A 117 -26.92 4.69 -6.05
C PHE A 117 -25.97 4.43 -7.23
N ILE A 118 -26.21 3.37 -8.01
CA ILE A 118 -25.35 3.02 -9.14
C ILE A 118 -25.32 4.12 -10.20
N VAL A 119 -26.46 4.75 -10.50
CA VAL A 119 -26.54 5.84 -11.49
C VAL A 119 -25.62 7.00 -11.10
N GLU A 120 -25.59 7.37 -9.82
CA GLU A 120 -24.71 8.42 -9.33
C GLU A 120 -23.23 8.01 -9.38
N VAL A 121 -22.90 6.81 -8.89
CA VAL A 121 -21.50 6.45 -8.58
C VAL A 121 -20.75 5.83 -9.78
N LEU A 122 -21.46 5.18 -10.70
CA LEU A 122 -20.86 4.47 -11.83
C LEU A 122 -19.92 5.33 -12.69
N PRO A 123 -20.26 6.59 -13.06
CA PRO A 123 -19.37 7.44 -13.84
C PRO A 123 -18.00 7.65 -13.18
N LEU A 124 -17.97 7.78 -11.84
CA LEU A 124 -16.73 7.92 -11.07
C LEU A 124 -15.92 6.63 -11.06
N ALA A 125 -16.59 5.48 -10.85
CA ALA A 125 -15.92 4.18 -10.85
C ALA A 125 -15.27 3.87 -12.20
N LEU A 126 -15.96 4.18 -13.30
CA LEU A 126 -15.44 4.03 -14.66
C LEU A 126 -14.23 4.94 -14.91
N ALA A 127 -14.28 6.20 -14.49
CA ALA A 127 -13.15 7.13 -14.65
C ALA A 127 -11.91 6.66 -13.88
N VAL A 128 -12.08 6.16 -12.66
CA VAL A 128 -10.97 5.63 -11.86
C VAL A 128 -10.40 4.34 -12.46
N ALA A 129 -11.24 3.49 -13.04
CA ALA A 129 -10.81 2.28 -13.74
C ALA A 129 -9.97 2.61 -14.99
N ASP A 130 -10.41 3.59 -15.80
CA ASP A 130 -9.69 4.05 -16.99
C ASP A 130 -8.30 4.65 -16.65
N LEU A 131 -8.17 5.31 -15.49
CA LEU A 131 -6.88 5.84 -15.03
C LEU A 131 -5.87 4.76 -14.60
N LYS A 132 -6.28 3.51 -14.34
CA LYS A 132 -5.39 2.46 -13.83
C LYS A 132 -4.21 2.17 -14.77
N GLY A 133 -4.43 2.23 -16.09
CA GLY A 133 -3.39 2.06 -17.10
C GLY A 133 -2.54 3.31 -17.36
N LYS A 134 -2.92 4.45 -16.77
CA LYS A 134 -2.35 5.79 -17.03
C LYS A 134 -1.60 6.33 -15.80
N VAL A 135 -1.13 5.42 -14.95
CA VAL A 135 -0.50 5.76 -13.68
C VAL A 135 0.99 6.03 -13.84
N VAL A 136 1.39 7.26 -13.52
CA VAL A 136 2.80 7.65 -13.43
C VAL A 136 3.35 7.28 -12.05
N LYS A 137 4.44 6.52 -12.03
CA LYS A 137 5.14 6.14 -10.78
C LYS A 137 6.03 7.28 -10.28
N GLY A 138 6.24 7.33 -8.97
CA GLY A 138 7.09 8.35 -8.32
C GLY A 138 6.37 9.64 -7.93
N ARG A 139 7.09 10.49 -7.17
CA ARG A 139 6.61 11.81 -6.72
C ARG A 139 6.76 12.86 -7.81
N ALA A 140 6.00 13.95 -7.70
CA ALA A 140 6.22 15.12 -8.55
C ALA A 140 7.65 15.63 -8.41
N PRO A 141 8.34 15.94 -9.53
CA PRO A 141 9.54 16.74 -9.47
C PRO A 141 9.25 17.99 -8.66
N SER A 142 10.21 18.40 -7.83
CA SER A 142 10.10 19.66 -7.10
C SER A 142 9.92 20.79 -8.10
N SER A 143 8.90 21.64 -7.90
CA SER A 143 8.73 22.89 -8.64
C SER A 143 9.70 23.98 -8.19
N ALA A 144 10.34 23.81 -7.02
CA ALA A 144 11.38 24.72 -6.57
C ALA A 144 12.61 24.61 -7.49
N PRO A 145 13.28 25.74 -7.80
CA PRO A 145 14.53 25.72 -8.55
C PRO A 145 15.53 24.78 -7.89
N ALA A 146 16.32 24.09 -8.72
CA ALA A 146 17.37 23.21 -8.22
C ALA A 146 18.26 23.99 -7.26
N LYS A 147 18.44 23.47 -6.04
CA LYS A 147 19.35 24.11 -5.09
C LYS A 147 20.74 24.18 -5.76
N PRO A 148 21.41 25.34 -5.72
CA PRO A 148 22.76 25.45 -6.27
C PRO A 148 23.64 24.38 -5.64
N VAL A 149 24.39 23.65 -6.49
CA VAL A 149 25.33 22.64 -6.02
C VAL A 149 26.38 23.36 -5.18
N ASN A 150 26.47 23.02 -3.89
CA ASN A 150 27.46 23.63 -3.02
C ASN A 150 28.86 23.39 -3.60
N PRO A 151 29.59 24.43 -4.03
CA PRO A 151 30.90 24.27 -4.65
C PRO A 151 31.93 23.70 -3.67
N ASN A 152 31.72 23.88 -2.38
CA ASN A 152 32.57 23.36 -1.31
C ASN A 152 32.12 21.97 -0.81
N LYS A 153 31.30 21.26 -1.59
CA LYS A 153 30.86 19.91 -1.22
C LYS A 153 32.04 18.94 -1.31
N ILE A 154 32.58 18.58 -0.15
CA ILE A 154 33.58 17.52 -0.05
C ILE A 154 32.86 16.17 -0.15
N ILE A 155 33.29 15.34 -1.10
CA ILE A 155 32.81 13.97 -1.30
C ILE A 155 33.96 13.01 -0.99
N LYS A 156 33.69 11.97 -0.23
CA LYS A 156 34.64 10.93 0.19
C LYS A 156 33.95 9.56 0.23
N THR A 157 34.72 8.52 0.53
CA THR A 157 34.24 7.14 0.51
C THR A 157 33.60 6.76 1.84
N CYS A 158 32.34 6.32 1.79
CA CYS A 158 31.67 5.76 2.96
C CYS A 158 32.36 4.45 3.38
N PRO A 159 32.79 4.27 4.65
CA PRO A 159 33.52 3.08 5.07
C PRO A 159 32.64 1.81 5.14
N VAL A 160 31.32 1.95 5.00
CA VAL A 160 30.36 0.84 5.09
C VAL A 160 29.82 0.41 3.73
N CYS A 161 29.37 1.36 2.90
CA CYS A 161 28.80 1.05 1.58
C CYS A 161 29.72 1.38 0.42
N PHE A 162 30.93 1.89 0.69
CA PHE A 162 31.98 2.23 -0.28
C PHE A 162 31.57 3.21 -1.39
N ARG A 163 30.38 3.84 -1.27
CA ARG A 163 29.91 4.84 -2.23
C ARG A 163 30.50 6.23 -1.94
N PRO A 164 30.64 7.07 -2.97
CA PRO A 164 31.02 8.45 -2.83
C PRO A 164 29.87 9.25 -2.21
N ILE A 165 30.06 9.74 -0.99
CA ILE A 165 29.04 10.43 -0.20
C ILE A 165 29.62 11.74 0.33
N ALA A 166 28.77 12.75 0.50
CA ALA A 166 29.21 14.03 1.03
C ALA A 166 29.68 13.90 2.49
N VAL A 167 30.64 14.72 2.90
CA VAL A 167 31.18 14.71 4.25
C VAL A 167 31.00 16.08 4.89
N LYS A 168 30.68 16.08 6.19
CA LYS A 168 30.83 17.25 7.06
C LYS A 168 31.98 16.99 8.02
N LYS A 169 31.68 16.49 9.22
CA LYS A 169 32.64 15.85 10.13
C LYS A 169 32.62 14.34 9.93
N LEU A 170 31.42 13.77 9.92
CA LEU A 170 31.13 12.37 9.58
C LEU A 170 30.49 12.30 8.18
N MET A 171 30.28 11.09 7.68
CA MET A 171 29.50 10.87 6.45
C MET A 171 28.08 11.44 6.63
N VAL A 172 27.56 12.19 5.66
CA VAL A 172 26.16 12.67 5.74
C VAL A 172 25.17 11.52 5.65
N HIS A 173 23.96 11.69 6.18
CA HIS A 173 22.89 10.71 5.97
C HIS A 173 22.65 10.45 4.49
N HIS A 174 22.63 9.17 4.14
CA HIS A 174 22.44 8.68 2.78
C HIS A 174 21.74 7.33 2.85
N GLY A 175 21.00 6.99 1.79
CA GLY A 175 20.28 5.73 1.72
C GLY A 175 21.22 4.55 1.91
N TYR A 176 20.71 3.43 2.39
CA TYR A 176 21.45 2.17 2.48
C TYR A 176 20.83 1.18 1.51
N GLU A 177 21.61 0.75 0.52
CA GLU A 177 21.22 -0.40 -0.28
C GLU A 177 21.89 -1.61 0.32
N ARG A 178 21.06 -2.58 0.72
CA ARG A 178 21.46 -3.66 1.60
C ARG A 178 21.87 -4.90 0.79
N PRO A 179 22.95 -5.61 1.17
CA PRO A 179 23.19 -6.99 0.74
C PRO A 179 22.37 -7.99 1.60
N GLY A 180 21.66 -8.97 1.01
CA GLY A 180 21.06 -10.13 1.74
C GLY A 180 19.51 -10.17 1.95
N TYR A 181 19.01 -10.81 3.03
CA TYR A 181 17.61 -10.85 3.58
C TYR A 181 17.34 -10.34 5.03
N GLY A 182 17.44 -9.05 5.32
CA GLY A 182 17.59 -8.47 6.65
C GLY A 182 17.18 -7.00 6.61
N TRP A 183 17.31 -6.29 7.72
CA TRP A 183 16.58 -5.04 7.95
C TRP A 183 17.08 -3.89 7.08
N GLN A 184 16.17 -3.28 6.33
CA GLN A 184 16.41 -2.05 5.58
C GLN A 184 16.29 -0.86 6.53
N THR A 185 17.38 -0.10 6.70
CA THR A 185 17.38 1.14 7.47
C THR A 185 17.21 2.35 6.55
N PRO A 186 16.59 3.44 7.02
CA PRO A 186 16.46 4.67 6.22
C PRO A 186 17.81 5.35 5.93
N SER A 187 18.87 5.01 6.67
CA SER A 187 20.22 5.53 6.49
C SER A 187 21.27 4.44 6.64
N CYS A 188 22.36 4.56 5.87
CA CYS A 188 23.54 3.70 6.02
C CYS A 188 24.19 3.91 7.40
N PRO A 189 24.62 2.84 8.09
CA PRO A 189 25.37 2.95 9.34
C PRO A 189 26.65 3.79 9.23
N GLY A 190 27.23 3.85 8.03
CA GLY A 190 28.39 4.68 7.70
C GLY A 190 28.23 6.17 8.05
N ALA A 191 26.99 6.68 8.16
CA ALA A 191 26.70 8.05 8.61
C ALA A 191 27.24 8.36 10.03
N LYS A 192 27.56 7.34 10.83
CA LYS A 192 28.12 7.47 12.18
C LYS A 192 29.64 7.56 12.21
N PHE A 193 30.30 7.37 11.07
CA PHE A 193 31.75 7.26 10.98
C PHE A 193 32.33 8.37 10.09
N GLU A 194 33.61 8.62 10.29
CA GLU A 194 34.42 9.41 9.38
C GLU A 194 34.58 8.67 8.04
N PRO A 195 34.90 9.38 6.94
CA PRO A 195 35.21 8.74 5.68
C PRO A 195 36.41 7.79 5.79
N LEU A 196 36.45 6.79 4.90
CA LEU A 196 37.51 5.77 4.89
C LEU A 196 38.91 6.38 4.71
N GLU A 197 38.98 7.52 4.02
CA GLU A 197 40.21 8.31 3.81
C GLU A 197 40.74 8.98 5.09
N VAL A 198 39.94 9.03 6.16
CA VAL A 198 40.31 9.64 7.45
C VAL A 198 40.44 8.60 8.55
N SER A 199 39.56 7.59 8.58
CA SER A 199 39.56 6.57 9.63
C SER A 199 39.06 5.22 9.13
N SER A 200 39.69 4.14 9.62
CA SER A 200 39.26 2.75 9.41
C SER A 200 38.14 2.32 10.36
N ALA A 201 37.76 3.12 11.35
CA ALA A 201 36.83 2.72 12.41
C ALA A 201 35.47 2.22 11.89
N GLY A 202 34.94 2.84 10.83
CA GLY A 202 33.69 2.40 10.22
C GLY A 202 33.80 1.07 9.48
N LEU A 203 34.97 0.77 8.90
CA LEU A 203 35.25 -0.50 8.23
C LEU A 203 35.46 -1.62 9.26
N GLU A 204 36.20 -1.34 10.34
CA GLU A 204 36.39 -2.26 11.46
C GLU A 204 35.06 -2.61 12.11
N TRP A 205 34.18 -1.62 12.33
CA TRP A 205 32.82 -1.84 12.82
C TRP A 205 32.00 -2.72 11.87
N LEU A 206 32.08 -2.48 10.56
CA LEU A 206 31.39 -3.32 9.57
C LEU A 206 31.88 -4.77 9.65
N ILE A 207 33.20 -4.98 9.70
CA ILE A 207 33.81 -6.31 9.80
C ILE A 207 33.36 -7.02 11.09
N SER A 208 33.39 -6.35 12.25
CA SER A 208 32.91 -6.91 13.51
C SER A 208 31.44 -7.29 13.44
N THR A 209 30.60 -6.39 12.93
CA THR A 209 29.15 -6.64 12.78
C THR A 209 28.87 -7.83 11.86
N LEU A 210 29.58 -7.94 10.74
CA LEU A 210 29.41 -9.06 9.80
C LEU A 210 29.92 -10.38 10.39
N ARG A 211 31.02 -10.36 11.17
CA ARG A 211 31.52 -11.56 11.87
C ARG A 211 30.55 -12.04 12.94
N GLU A 212 30.01 -11.14 13.75
CA GLU A 212 29.00 -11.46 14.76
C GLU A 212 27.74 -12.06 14.12
N GLU A 213 27.29 -11.48 13.01
CA GLU A 213 26.14 -12.00 12.26
C GLU A 213 26.42 -13.38 11.67
N LEU A 214 27.59 -13.58 11.06
CA LEU A 214 27.99 -14.89 10.54
C LEU A 214 28.02 -15.95 11.63
N GLN A 215 28.66 -15.64 12.77
CA GLN A 215 28.74 -16.54 13.93
C GLN A 215 27.33 -16.89 14.44
N ARG A 216 26.43 -15.91 14.54
CA ARG A 216 25.04 -16.10 14.96
C ARG A 216 24.28 -17.02 14.01
N VAL A 217 24.43 -16.83 12.69
CA VAL A 217 23.76 -17.66 11.67
C VAL A 217 24.31 -19.08 11.67
N GLU A 218 25.63 -19.25 11.77
CA GLU A 218 26.27 -20.56 11.85
C GLU A 218 25.84 -21.34 13.10
N GLU A 219 25.78 -20.67 14.26
CA GLU A 219 25.32 -21.30 15.51
C GLU A 219 23.85 -21.71 15.40
N LEU A 220 23.01 -20.86 14.82
CA LEU A 220 21.61 -21.17 14.58
C LEU A 220 21.44 -22.34 13.60
N LEU A 221 22.28 -22.45 12.58
CA LEU A 221 22.31 -23.63 11.69
C LEU A 221 22.79 -24.89 12.41
N ARG A 222 23.84 -24.81 13.23
CA ARG A 222 24.31 -25.95 14.04
C ARG A 222 23.21 -26.46 14.97
N ASN A 223 22.51 -25.54 15.62
CA ASN A 223 21.46 -25.83 16.60
C ASN A 223 20.06 -25.90 15.97
N ARG A 224 19.92 -25.95 14.64
CA ARG A 224 18.62 -25.83 13.97
C ARG A 224 17.55 -26.81 14.45
N PHE A 225 17.94 -28.00 14.88
CA PHE A 225 17.01 -29.03 15.37
C PHE A 225 16.43 -28.75 16.76
N THR A 226 16.99 -27.78 17.50
CA THR A 226 16.48 -27.31 18.80
C THR A 226 15.46 -26.18 18.65
N ILE A 227 15.22 -25.69 17.43
CA ILE A 227 14.27 -24.63 17.16
C ILE A 227 12.84 -25.18 17.23
N GLU A 228 12.00 -24.57 18.06
CA GLU A 228 10.60 -24.99 18.27
C GLU A 228 9.58 -24.14 17.49
N SER A 229 10.01 -22.98 16.97
CA SER A 229 9.17 -22.11 16.16
C SER A 229 9.97 -21.33 15.11
N VAL A 230 9.35 -21.10 13.95
CA VAL A 230 9.90 -20.28 12.87
C VAL A 230 8.95 -19.12 12.56
N LYS A 231 9.51 -17.91 12.42
CA LYS A 231 8.73 -16.71 12.05
C LYS A 231 8.49 -16.67 10.55
N ILE A 232 7.23 -16.52 10.17
CA ILE A 232 6.80 -16.25 8.80
C ILE A 232 6.53 -14.76 8.66
N ARG A 233 7.07 -14.19 7.58
CA ARG A 233 6.88 -12.78 7.24
C ARG A 233 5.39 -12.50 7.05
N ASN A 234 4.84 -11.58 7.86
CA ASN A 234 3.44 -11.14 7.84
C ASN A 234 2.38 -12.17 8.27
N GLU A 235 2.76 -13.39 8.64
CA GLU A 235 1.82 -14.49 8.95
C GLU A 235 2.00 -15.06 10.38
N GLY A 236 2.98 -14.56 11.15
CA GLY A 236 3.18 -14.94 12.55
C GLY A 236 4.27 -15.99 12.75
N CYS A 237 4.06 -16.93 13.66
CA CYS A 237 5.00 -18.02 13.98
C CYS A 237 4.35 -19.37 13.69
N VAL A 238 5.10 -20.29 13.08
CA VAL A 238 4.73 -21.70 12.97
C VAL A 238 5.55 -22.49 13.97
N THR A 239 4.86 -23.25 14.83
CA THR A 239 5.47 -24.13 15.83
C THR A 239 5.73 -25.52 15.26
N LYS A 240 6.58 -26.28 15.94
CA LYS A 240 7.00 -27.63 15.54
C LYS A 240 5.84 -28.62 15.36
N ASP A 241 4.76 -28.44 16.10
CA ASP A 241 3.57 -29.31 16.05
C ASP A 241 2.61 -28.96 14.90
N SER A 242 2.88 -27.89 14.15
CA SER A 242 2.04 -27.49 13.02
C SER A 242 2.21 -28.44 11.83
N PRO A 243 1.12 -28.78 11.10
CA PRO A 243 1.20 -29.55 9.86
C PRO A 243 2.10 -28.92 8.79
N GLU A 244 2.28 -27.60 8.82
CA GLU A 244 3.09 -26.86 7.85
C GLU A 244 4.55 -26.70 8.28
N TRP A 245 4.95 -27.25 9.44
CA TRP A 245 6.29 -27.09 10.04
C TRP A 245 7.42 -27.45 9.07
N SER A 246 7.39 -28.64 8.44
CA SER A 246 8.49 -29.12 7.58
C SER A 246 8.80 -28.12 6.47
N LYS A 247 7.78 -27.66 5.76
CA LYS A 247 7.89 -26.70 4.66
C LYS A 247 8.52 -25.39 5.12
N HIS A 248 8.04 -24.83 6.24
CA HIS A 248 8.53 -23.54 6.73
C HIS A 248 9.90 -23.63 7.39
N PHE A 249 10.19 -24.75 8.05
CA PHE A 249 11.49 -25.04 8.64
C PHE A 249 12.56 -25.25 7.57
N GLU A 250 12.28 -26.03 6.53
CA GLU A 250 13.18 -26.21 5.37
C GLU A 250 13.48 -24.88 4.68
N ALA A 251 12.45 -24.07 4.40
CA ALA A 251 12.62 -22.74 3.81
C ALA A 251 13.38 -21.77 4.73
N PHE A 252 13.26 -21.94 6.05
CA PHE A 252 14.05 -21.21 7.03
C PHE A 252 15.52 -21.64 6.99
N VAL A 253 15.82 -22.93 7.06
CA VAL A 253 17.19 -23.48 7.03
C VAL A 253 17.88 -23.07 5.72
N ALA A 254 17.24 -23.27 4.57
CA ALA A 254 17.79 -22.90 3.27
C ALA A 254 18.16 -21.41 3.17
N ARG A 255 17.40 -20.54 3.85
CA ARG A 255 17.70 -19.10 3.91
C ARG A 255 18.96 -18.81 4.71
N GLN A 256 19.14 -19.48 5.85
CA GLN A 256 20.33 -19.31 6.68
C GLN A 256 21.56 -19.87 5.96
N GLU A 257 21.45 -21.02 5.29
CA GLU A 257 22.53 -21.60 4.48
C GLU A 257 22.97 -20.65 3.35
N LEU A 258 22.02 -19.94 2.74
CA LEU A 258 22.31 -18.94 1.71
C LEU A 258 23.02 -17.70 2.29
N GLU A 259 22.69 -17.28 3.51
CA GLU A 259 23.36 -16.16 4.18
C GLU A 259 24.81 -16.50 4.56
N VAL A 260 25.10 -17.73 5.00
CA VAL A 260 26.50 -18.16 5.29
C VAL A 260 27.36 -18.19 4.02
N LYS A 261 26.76 -18.49 2.86
CA LYS A 261 27.49 -18.59 1.58
C LYS A 261 27.77 -17.25 0.89
N ARG A 262 27.18 -16.15 1.36
CA ARG A 262 27.30 -14.81 0.75
C ARG A 262 28.40 -14.00 1.41
#